data_AF-A0A928E5S4-F1
#
_entry.id   AF-A0A928E5S4-F1
#
_cell.length_a   1.000
_cell.length_b   1.000
_cell.length_c   1.000
_cell.angle_alpha   90.00
_cell.angle_beta   90.00
_cell.angle_gamma   90.00
#
_symmetry.space_group_name_H-M   'P 1'
#
loop_
_entity.id
_entity.type
_entity.pdbx_description
1 polymer ?
#
loop_
_entity_poly.entity_id
_entity_poly.type
_entity_poly.pdbx_seq_one_letter_code
_entity_poly.pdbx_strand_id
1 'polypeptide(L)'
;MKKLLTLTAVGALLTTPSIAVQKCVALNTSDTLCKVTNVYGQADWTSACNSNAAGGISVPVKGIAMCSNQTGSAQYVTSSTLKVSNSSSDTTNKYCWCKAIEPAISHWVYTTEQQDASMCAYQCSHICAYLFGATTNFRNAIIGSMSI
;
A
#
# COMPACT_ATOMS: atom_id res chain seq x y z
N MET A 1 54.20 -30.11 7.99
CA MET A 1 53.98 -28.65 7.78
C MET A 1 52.69 -28.50 6.97
N LYS A 2 51.53 -28.32 7.64
CA LYS A 2 50.72 -27.08 7.61
C LYS A 2 50.71 -26.35 6.25
N LYS A 3 49.57 -26.37 5.54
CA LYS A 3 48.62 -25.24 5.50
C LYS A 3 47.32 -25.59 4.76
N LEU A 4 46.24 -25.40 5.52
CA LEU A 4 44.82 -25.19 5.18
C LEU A 4 44.62 -24.17 4.04
N LEU A 5 43.46 -24.20 3.35
CA LEU A 5 42.69 -23.09 2.73
C LEU A 5 41.92 -23.63 1.51
N THR A 6 40.61 -23.43 1.25
CA THR A 6 39.50 -22.78 1.96
C THR A 6 38.21 -23.21 1.24
N LEU A 7 37.12 -23.43 1.97
CA LEU A 7 35.77 -23.53 1.39
C LEU A 7 35.42 -22.19 0.70
N THR A 8 35.20 -22.19 -0.59
CA THR A 8 34.54 -21.07 -1.29
C THR A 8 33.08 -21.03 -0.89
N ALA A 9 32.72 -20.02 -0.09
CA ALA A 9 31.36 -19.70 0.27
C ALA A 9 30.55 -19.35 -1.00
N VAL A 10 29.50 -20.13 -1.27
CA VAL A 10 28.44 -19.74 -2.21
C VAL A 10 27.58 -18.71 -1.49
N GLY A 11 28.02 -17.45 -1.54
CA GLY A 11 27.19 -16.31 -1.17
C GLY A 11 26.16 -16.09 -2.27
N ALA A 12 25.00 -16.73 -2.15
CA ALA A 12 23.82 -16.31 -2.89
C ALA A 12 23.47 -14.88 -2.40
N LEU A 13 23.96 -13.87 -3.11
CA LEU A 13 23.45 -12.51 -3.01
C LEU A 13 21.96 -12.58 -3.34
N LEU A 14 21.14 -12.55 -2.29
CA LEU A 14 19.73 -12.21 -2.34
C LEU A 14 19.65 -10.78 -2.88
N THR A 15 19.76 -10.62 -4.20
CA THR A 15 19.42 -9.37 -4.86
C THR A 15 17.91 -9.25 -4.74
N THR A 16 17.44 -8.62 -3.66
CA THR A 16 16.13 -8.00 -3.69
C THR A 16 16.06 -7.18 -4.97
N PRO A 17 14.93 -7.18 -5.71
CA PRO A 17 14.84 -6.40 -6.92
C PRO A 17 15.07 -4.93 -6.54
N SER A 18 16.29 -4.45 -6.79
CA SER A 18 16.79 -3.14 -6.35
C SER A 18 15.85 -2.01 -6.76
N ILE A 19 15.11 -2.23 -7.85
CA ILE A 19 14.10 -1.35 -8.41
C ILE A 19 12.91 -1.16 -7.44
N ALA A 20 12.41 -2.20 -6.80
CA ALA A 20 11.29 -2.06 -5.85
C ALA A 20 11.74 -1.30 -4.60
N VAL A 21 12.93 -1.61 -4.09
CA VAL A 21 13.56 -0.87 -2.97
C VAL A 21 13.73 0.61 -3.32
N GLN A 22 14.30 0.91 -4.48
CA GLN A 22 14.51 2.27 -4.95
C GLN A 22 13.18 3.03 -5.09
N LYS A 23 12.14 2.38 -5.61
CA LYS A 23 10.80 2.96 -5.71
C LYS A 23 10.17 3.21 -4.33
N CYS A 24 10.29 2.29 -3.39
CA CYS A 24 9.79 2.46 -2.02
C CYS A 24 10.51 3.59 -1.28
N VAL A 25 11.84 3.67 -1.42
CA VAL A 25 12.65 4.77 -0.86
C VAL A 25 12.23 6.10 -1.46
N ALA A 26 12.07 6.17 -2.78
CA ALA A 26 11.62 7.37 -3.48
C ALA A 26 10.24 7.85 -2.99
N LEU A 27 9.30 6.94 -2.72
CA LEU A 27 7.95 7.27 -2.24
C LEU A 27 7.91 7.78 -0.78
N ASN A 28 8.94 7.48 0.01
CA ASN A 28 9.01 7.83 1.43
C ASN A 28 9.71 9.18 1.68
N THR A 29 9.96 9.97 0.64
CA THR A 29 10.58 11.29 0.77
C THR A 29 9.53 12.39 0.93
N SER A 30 9.86 13.45 1.66
CA SER A 30 8.94 14.56 1.97
C SER A 30 8.53 15.39 0.74
N ASP A 31 9.30 15.30 -0.34
CA ASP A 31 9.07 15.99 -1.61
C ASP A 31 8.33 15.13 -2.65
N THR A 32 7.86 13.94 -2.26
CA THR A 32 7.05 13.08 -3.14
C THR A 32 5.70 13.76 -3.43
N LEU A 33 5.45 14.04 -4.71
CA LEU A 33 4.19 14.58 -5.21
C LEU A 33 3.43 13.49 -5.95
N CYS A 34 2.21 13.21 -5.51
CA CYS A 34 1.37 12.16 -6.05
C CYS A 34 0.11 12.76 -6.69
N LYS A 35 -0.17 12.37 -7.94
CA LYS A 35 -1.41 12.73 -8.64
C LYS A 35 -2.49 11.70 -8.35
N VAL A 36 -3.63 12.21 -7.88
CA VAL A 36 -4.83 11.42 -7.61
C VAL A 36 -5.53 11.10 -8.93
N THR A 37 -5.80 9.83 -9.18
CA THR A 37 -6.78 9.42 -10.19
C THR A 37 -8.12 9.17 -9.49
N ASN A 38 -9.18 9.83 -9.94
CA ASN A 38 -10.52 9.59 -9.42
C ASN A 38 -11.05 8.26 -9.96
N VAL A 39 -11.21 7.28 -9.06
CA VAL A 39 -11.76 5.96 -9.34
C VAL A 39 -12.90 5.68 -8.37
N TYR A 40 -14.13 5.67 -8.88
CA TYR A 40 -15.33 5.30 -8.11
C TYR A 40 -15.91 4.00 -8.66
N GLY A 41 -16.50 3.18 -7.78
CA GLY A 41 -17.11 1.91 -8.14
C GLY A 41 -16.12 0.84 -8.60
N GLN A 42 -14.82 1.04 -8.33
CA GLN A 42 -13.75 0.10 -8.66
C GLN A 42 -13.10 -0.42 -7.37
N ALA A 43 -12.53 -1.62 -7.44
CA ALA A 43 -11.75 -2.17 -6.33
C ALA A 43 -10.28 -1.74 -6.41
N ASP A 44 -9.76 -1.47 -7.60
CA ASP A 44 -8.41 -1.00 -7.81
C ASP A 44 -8.29 0.52 -7.72
N TRP A 45 -7.10 0.99 -7.36
CA TRP A 45 -6.75 2.39 -7.37
C TRP A 45 -5.31 2.58 -7.84
N THR A 46 -5.04 3.73 -8.43
CA THR A 46 -3.71 4.11 -8.90
C THR A 46 -3.32 5.48 -8.38
N SER A 47 -2.02 5.72 -8.27
CA SER A 47 -1.47 7.04 -8.00
C SER A 47 -0.14 7.17 -8.74
N ALA A 48 0.02 8.25 -9.50
CA ALA A 48 1.27 8.55 -10.18
C ALA A 48 2.09 9.51 -9.32
N CYS A 49 3.17 9.01 -8.73
CA CYS A 49 4.02 9.80 -7.84
C CYS A 49 5.34 10.16 -8.50
N ASN A 50 5.85 11.36 -8.22
CA ASN A 50 7.18 11.79 -8.62
C ASN A 50 7.94 12.26 -7.39
N SER A 51 9.18 11.77 -7.23
CA SER A 51 10.08 12.18 -6.14
C SER A 51 11.30 12.87 -6.74
N ASN A 52 11.54 14.12 -6.37
CA ASN A 52 12.70 14.88 -6.84
C ASN A 52 13.97 14.46 -6.08
N ALA A 53 13.86 14.07 -4.82
CA ALA A 53 14.93 13.59 -3.94
C ALA A 53 15.53 12.27 -4.44
N ALA A 54 14.77 11.48 -5.20
CA ALA A 54 15.27 10.27 -5.86
C ALA A 54 15.79 10.53 -7.29
N GLY A 55 16.08 11.77 -7.66
CA GLY A 55 16.54 12.13 -9.01
C GLY A 55 15.41 12.29 -10.04
N GLY A 56 14.21 12.66 -9.60
CA GLY A 56 13.06 12.91 -10.48
C GLY A 56 12.37 11.63 -10.95
N ILE A 57 12.47 10.53 -10.19
CA ILE A 57 11.88 9.24 -10.58
C ILE A 57 10.37 9.32 -10.49
N SER A 58 9.71 8.88 -11.56
CA SER A 58 8.28 8.59 -11.56
C SER A 58 8.03 7.18 -11.03
N VAL A 59 7.26 7.09 -9.94
CA VAL A 59 6.87 5.85 -9.29
C VAL A 59 5.35 5.69 -9.38
N PRO A 60 4.84 4.89 -10.34
CA PRO A 60 3.44 4.50 -10.31
C PRO A 60 3.20 3.59 -9.11
N VAL A 61 2.15 3.89 -8.36
CA VAL A 61 1.63 3.07 -7.26
C VAL A 61 0.29 2.53 -7.69
N LYS A 62 0.10 1.23 -7.49
CA LYS A 62 -1.20 0.58 -7.67
C LYS A 62 -1.58 -0.10 -6.38
N GLY A 63 -2.87 -0.11 -6.10
CA GLY A 63 -3.40 -0.80 -4.97
C GLY A 63 -4.82 -1.28 -5.19
N ILE A 64 -5.31 -1.93 -4.17
CA ILE A 64 -6.70 -2.37 -4.06
C ILE A 64 -7.32 -1.76 -2.81
N ALA A 65 -8.62 -1.60 -2.88
CA ALA A 65 -9.50 -1.12 -1.86
C ALA A 65 -10.49 -2.25 -1.54
N MET A 66 -10.80 -2.42 -0.26
CA MET A 66 -11.71 -3.45 0.21
C MET A 66 -12.57 -2.93 1.34
N CYS A 67 -13.84 -3.29 1.27
CA CYS A 67 -14.82 -3.05 2.31
C CYS A 67 -14.89 -4.25 3.23
N SER A 68 -14.69 -4.00 4.51
CA SER A 68 -14.51 -4.99 5.56
C SER A 68 -15.55 -4.77 6.64
N ASN A 69 -15.90 -5.81 7.40
CA ASN A 69 -16.69 -5.68 8.62
C ASN A 69 -15.82 -5.47 9.87
N GLN A 70 -14.50 -5.49 9.71
CA GLN A 70 -13.53 -5.15 10.72
C GLN A 70 -13.23 -3.65 10.68
N THR A 71 -13.54 -2.96 11.78
CA THR A 71 -13.11 -1.58 12.02
C THR A 71 -11.63 -1.50 12.40
N GLY A 72 -11.01 -0.34 12.15
CA GLY A 72 -9.69 0.01 12.70
C GLY A 72 -9.83 0.73 14.03
N SER A 73 -8.89 0.52 14.96
CA SER A 73 -8.86 1.24 16.25
C SER A 73 -8.65 2.75 16.09
N ALA A 74 -7.98 3.15 15.00
CA ALA A 74 -7.77 4.54 14.59
C ALA A 74 -7.51 4.59 13.08
N GLN A 75 -7.66 5.75 12.45
CA GLN A 75 -7.29 5.96 11.06
C GLN A 75 -5.82 5.58 10.82
N TYR A 76 -5.55 4.96 9.68
CA TYR A 76 -4.22 4.55 9.21
C TYR A 76 -3.57 3.42 10.01
N VAL A 77 -4.33 2.77 10.90
CA VAL A 77 -3.87 1.50 11.51
C VAL A 77 -3.71 0.44 10.42
N THR A 78 -2.69 -0.41 10.58
CA THR A 78 -2.39 -1.48 9.63
C THR A 78 -2.96 -2.82 10.10
N SER A 79 -3.27 -3.69 9.15
CA SER A 79 -3.64 -5.08 9.42
C SER A 79 -3.14 -6.00 8.30
N SER A 80 -2.59 -7.16 8.67
CA SER A 80 -2.15 -8.14 7.68
C SER A 80 -3.32 -8.86 6.99
N THR A 81 -4.47 -8.93 7.66
CA THR A 81 -5.68 -9.62 7.20
C THR A 81 -6.92 -8.75 7.41
N LEU A 82 -7.98 -9.04 6.66
CA LEU A 82 -9.29 -8.41 6.84
C LEU A 82 -10.35 -9.48 7.07
N LYS A 83 -11.33 -9.14 7.88
CA LYS A 83 -12.58 -9.90 7.97
C LYS A 83 -13.61 -9.27 7.05
N VAL A 84 -14.16 -10.09 6.16
CA VAL A 84 -15.22 -9.67 5.24
C VAL A 84 -16.39 -10.60 5.48
N SER A 85 -17.58 -10.03 5.66
CA SER A 85 -18.79 -10.85 5.68
C SER A 85 -19.12 -11.31 4.25
N ASN A 86 -19.34 -12.60 4.09
CA ASN A 86 -19.73 -13.18 2.80
C ASN A 86 -21.26 -13.26 2.63
N SER A 87 -22.03 -12.77 3.60
CA SER A 87 -23.49 -12.78 3.52
C SER A 87 -23.97 -11.60 2.68
N SER A 88 -24.76 -11.89 1.64
CA SER A 88 -25.41 -10.87 0.81
C SER A 88 -26.40 -9.98 1.58
N SER A 89 -26.88 -10.42 2.75
CA SER A 89 -27.76 -9.64 3.63
C SER A 89 -27.01 -8.81 4.67
N ASP A 90 -25.68 -8.94 4.75
CA ASP A 90 -24.88 -8.28 5.76
C ASP A 90 -24.36 -6.92 5.26
N THR A 91 -24.86 -5.86 5.91
CA THR A 91 -24.51 -4.47 5.59
C THR A 91 -23.30 -3.95 6.36
N THR A 92 -22.61 -4.81 7.12
CA THR A 92 -21.49 -4.43 8.01
C THR A 92 -20.16 -4.26 7.29
N ASN A 93 -20.04 -4.67 6.02
CA ASN A 93 -18.86 -4.42 5.18
C ASN A 93 -18.75 -2.93 4.77
N LYS A 94 -18.67 -2.02 5.74
CA LYS A 94 -18.69 -0.57 5.55
C LYS A 94 -17.38 0.12 5.95
N TYR A 95 -16.39 -0.65 6.40
CA TYR A 95 -15.07 -0.12 6.77
C TYR A 95 -14.13 -0.21 5.58
N CYS A 96 -13.60 0.93 5.13
CA CYS A 96 -12.73 1.00 3.96
C CYS A 96 -11.27 0.76 4.33
N TRP A 97 -10.65 -0.21 3.66
CA TRP A 97 -9.25 -0.57 3.81
C TRP A 97 -8.54 -0.54 2.47
N CYS A 98 -7.30 -0.07 2.48
CA CYS A 98 -6.49 0.10 1.29
C CYS A 98 -5.22 -0.73 1.39
N LYS A 99 -4.74 -1.27 0.27
CA LYS A 99 -3.49 -2.03 0.19
C LYS A 99 -2.78 -1.71 -1.10
N ALA A 100 -1.50 -1.35 -1.03
CA ALA A 100 -0.67 -1.26 -2.23
C ALA A 100 -0.24 -2.65 -2.67
N ILE A 101 -0.18 -2.85 -3.98
CA ILE A 101 0.30 -4.08 -4.63
C ILE A 101 1.52 -3.81 -5.53
N GLU A 102 1.71 -2.55 -5.97
CA GLU A 102 2.90 -2.07 -6.66
C GLU A 102 3.35 -0.75 -6.03
N PRO A 103 4.66 -0.51 -5.83
CA PRO A 103 5.80 -1.33 -6.25
C PRO A 103 6.08 -2.57 -5.37
N ALA A 104 5.48 -2.63 -4.18
CA ALA A 104 5.56 -3.76 -3.26
C ALA A 104 4.22 -3.93 -2.53
N ILE A 105 3.98 -5.12 -1.98
CA ILE A 105 2.74 -5.44 -1.28
C ILE A 105 2.81 -4.85 0.14
N SER A 106 1.86 -3.98 0.49
CA SER A 106 1.71 -3.44 1.84
C SER A 106 0.82 -4.32 2.73
N HIS A 107 0.73 -4.02 4.02
CA HIS A 107 -0.43 -4.41 4.81
C HIS A 107 -1.68 -3.62 4.37
N TRP A 108 -2.85 -4.05 4.83
CA TRP A 108 -4.06 -3.25 4.74
C TRP A 108 -3.97 -2.05 5.67
N VAL A 109 -4.42 -0.88 5.22
CA VAL A 109 -4.44 0.36 5.99
C VAL A 109 -5.88 0.85 6.08
N TYR A 110 -6.38 1.00 7.31
CA TYR A 110 -7.73 1.50 7.55
C TYR A 110 -7.83 2.98 7.20
N THR A 111 -8.94 3.39 6.59
CA THR A 111 -9.19 4.80 6.25
C THR A 111 -10.36 5.35 7.05
N THR A 112 -11.56 4.87 6.77
CA THR A 112 -12.79 5.42 7.33
C THR A 112 -13.91 4.38 7.32
N GLU A 113 -14.90 4.63 8.15
CA GLU A 113 -16.22 4.02 8.06
C GLU A 113 -17.07 4.79 7.04
N GLN A 114 -17.89 4.06 6.30
CA GLN A 114 -18.88 4.58 5.36
C GLN A 114 -20.28 4.38 5.90
N GLN A 115 -21.24 5.11 5.34
CA GLN A 115 -22.65 5.02 5.76
C GLN A 115 -23.18 3.58 5.71
N ASP A 116 -22.84 2.86 4.64
CA ASP A 116 -23.21 1.47 4.40
C ASP A 116 -22.20 0.78 3.46
N ALA A 117 -22.41 -0.51 3.22
CA ALA A 117 -21.56 -1.32 2.37
C ALA A 117 -21.58 -0.89 0.89
N SER A 118 -22.70 -0.36 0.39
CA SER A 118 -22.82 0.11 -1.00
C SER A 118 -22.01 1.38 -1.21
N MET A 119 -22.10 2.33 -0.28
CA MET A 119 -21.30 3.54 -0.29
C MET A 119 -19.81 3.23 -0.16
N CYS A 120 -19.47 2.23 0.67
CA CYS A 120 -18.10 1.73 0.74
C CYS A 120 -17.60 1.18 -0.60
N ALA A 121 -18.36 0.28 -1.23
CA ALA A 121 -17.99 -0.29 -2.52
C ALA A 121 -17.82 0.79 -3.60
N TYR A 122 -18.63 1.85 -3.54
CA TYR A 122 -18.55 2.97 -4.48
C TYR A 122 -17.35 3.90 -4.23
N GLN A 123 -17.01 4.24 -2.99
CA GLN A 123 -16.02 5.29 -2.69
C GLN A 123 -14.65 4.80 -2.25
N CYS A 124 -14.49 3.54 -1.84
CA CYS A 124 -13.30 3.13 -1.11
C CYS A 124 -12.01 3.28 -1.95
N SER A 125 -12.02 2.93 -3.24
CA SER A 125 -10.89 3.15 -4.15
C SER A 125 -10.54 4.62 -4.34
N HIS A 126 -11.55 5.49 -4.53
CA HIS A 126 -11.35 6.94 -4.59
C HIS A 126 -10.66 7.45 -3.33
N ILE A 127 -11.13 7.03 -2.14
CA ILE A 127 -10.55 7.40 -0.85
C ILE A 127 -9.09 6.94 -0.77
N CYS A 128 -8.79 5.71 -1.17
CA CYS A 128 -7.42 5.21 -1.20
C CYS A 128 -6.51 6.05 -2.10
N ALA A 129 -6.92 6.32 -3.33
CA ALA A 129 -6.15 7.15 -4.27
C ALA A 129 -5.96 8.58 -3.75
N TYR A 130 -7.05 9.18 -3.24
CA TYR A 130 -7.06 10.54 -2.72
C TYR A 130 -6.15 10.68 -1.51
N LEU A 131 -6.30 9.81 -0.50
CA LEU A 131 -5.48 9.88 0.72
C LEU A 131 -4.01 9.60 0.44
N PHE A 132 -3.69 8.69 -0.50
CA PHE A 132 -2.31 8.43 -0.91
C PHE A 132 -1.67 9.69 -1.51
N GLY A 133 -2.42 10.41 -2.34
CA GLY A 133 -2.00 11.67 -2.96
C GLY A 133 -1.90 12.84 -1.97
N ALA A 134 -2.90 12.97 -1.10
CA ALA A 134 -3.11 14.17 -0.29
C ALA A 134 -2.48 14.12 1.10
N THR A 135 -2.24 12.93 1.66
CA THR A 135 -1.86 12.80 3.08
C THR A 135 -0.58 11.99 3.27
N THR A 136 0.43 12.62 3.89
CA THR A 136 1.70 11.95 4.20
C THR A 136 1.52 10.82 5.21
N ASN A 137 0.62 10.96 6.20
CA ASN A 137 0.40 9.92 7.21
C ASN A 137 -0.13 8.61 6.61
N PHE A 138 -1.14 8.67 5.74
CA PHE A 138 -1.66 7.49 5.06
C PHE A 138 -0.62 6.89 4.11
N ARG A 139 0.07 7.73 3.32
CA ARG A 139 1.14 7.29 2.43
C ARG A 139 2.25 6.57 3.21
N ASN A 140 2.66 7.09 4.36
CA ASN A 140 3.65 6.46 5.23
C ASN A 140 3.14 5.14 5.84
N ALA A 141 1.85 5.04 6.20
CA ALA A 141 1.28 3.79 6.69
C ALA A 141 1.28 2.68 5.61
N ILE A 142 0.97 3.04 4.37
CA ILE A 142 1.03 2.12 3.22
C ILE A 142 2.49 1.71 2.94
N ILE A 143 3.39 2.67 2.75
CA ILE A 143 4.78 2.38 2.36
C ILE A 143 5.54 1.70 3.50
N GLY A 144 5.37 2.18 4.73
CA GLY A 144 6.04 1.65 5.92
C GLY A 144 5.60 0.23 6.30
N SER A 145 4.52 -0.27 5.70
CA SER A 145 4.07 -1.66 5.85
C SER A 145 4.33 -2.53 4.61
N MET A 146 5.09 -2.04 3.62
CA MET A 146 5.50 -2.83 2.47
C MET A 146 6.51 -3.90 2.88
N SER A 147 6.25 -5.14 2.47
CA SER A 147 7.24 -6.21 2.54
C SER A 147 8.15 -6.11 1.31
N ILE A 148 9.45 -5.95 1.56
CA ILE A 148 10.51 -5.86 0.55
C ILE A 148 11.35 -7.13 0.61
#